data_AF-A0AAW4TK06-F1
#
_entry.id   AF-A0AAW4TK06-F1
#
_cell.length_a   1.000
_cell.length_b   1.000
_cell.length_c   1.000
_cell.angle_alpha   90.00
_cell.angle_beta   90.00
_cell.angle_gamma   90.00
#
_symmetry.space_group_name_H-M   'P 1'
#
loop_
_entity.id
_entity.type
_entity.pdbx_description
1 polymer ?
#
loop_
_entity_poly.entity_id
_entity_poly.type
_entity_poly.pdbx_seq_one_letter_code
_entity_poly.pdbx_strand_id
1 'polypeptide(L)'
;MANRLRLCAMLAGVAFLSACSFAPAYHAPQTALPASFKEAGGWQAAKPADRIARDGWWKAFRDPVLDRLEARVAAANPDVAAAVARHDEAAALFDQARSGLFPTIGLGAQISSNRQSATRPLRGSNQPNVYGDNTLDAGFDYDLDLWGKVRNEVAAGRADAQASADDLASVRLSLQASLASAYFSLRGLDQQQQLLADTIDTYQRALRLTMSRHAGGIASDLDVSRARTQLDSARASAEDVRARRALYEHSIATLTGVPASSFSLTPDLNAAYLPTIPTGIPATLLQRRPDVAAAERRMAAANAKIGVVRAAFFPDITLGLVGGYQSSGLGHWLRAPNEIWSIGPSLALTLFDGGRRQALTDQARAQLAENGAKYRAVVLDACQQVEDNLALTHHLGDEADREQEALDAAERTLQLSMSRYRDGVVSYLDVVTAQTTELNTKIAMLELDTRRQLAAVGLIAALGGGWSTDEAPPGTQAPAATMASSAN
;
A
#
# COMPACT_ATOMS: atom_id res chain seq x y z
N MET A 1 20.04 -26.29 -51.76
CA MET A 1 20.30 -24.91 -51.29
C MET A 1 19.06 -24.00 -51.39
N ALA A 2 18.33 -23.97 -52.50
CA ALA A 2 17.16 -23.10 -52.69
C ALA A 2 16.03 -23.27 -51.64
N ASN A 3 15.72 -24.50 -51.19
CA ASN A 3 14.71 -24.73 -50.15
C ASN A 3 15.14 -24.24 -48.75
N ARG A 4 16.43 -24.27 -48.42
CA ARG A 4 16.94 -23.75 -47.14
C ARG A 4 16.95 -22.22 -47.13
N LEU A 5 17.27 -21.59 -48.27
CA LEU A 5 17.22 -20.13 -48.42
C LEU A 5 15.77 -19.59 -48.34
N ARG A 6 14.79 -20.32 -48.92
CA ARG A 6 13.35 -20.00 -48.81
C ARG A 6 12.82 -20.18 -47.38
N LEU A 7 13.27 -21.23 -46.68
CA LEU A 7 12.92 -21.46 -45.28
C LEU A 7 13.48 -20.35 -44.37
N CYS A 8 14.76 -19.97 -44.56
CA CYS A 8 15.38 -18.86 -43.84
C CYS A 8 14.73 -17.50 -44.14
N ALA A 9 14.34 -17.25 -45.39
CA ALA A 9 13.62 -16.03 -45.77
C ALA A 9 12.19 -15.98 -45.20
N MET A 10 11.49 -17.12 -45.13
CA MET A 10 10.20 -17.22 -44.43
C MET A 10 10.36 -17.02 -42.91
N LEU A 11 11.35 -17.64 -42.29
CA LEU A 11 11.65 -17.45 -40.85
C LEU A 11 12.02 -15.99 -40.53
N ALA A 12 12.81 -15.33 -41.39
CA ALA A 12 13.13 -13.91 -41.23
C ALA A 12 11.89 -13.00 -41.44
N GLY A 13 11.03 -13.33 -42.42
CA GLY A 13 9.77 -12.60 -42.64
C GLY A 13 8.79 -12.72 -41.48
N VAL A 14 8.67 -13.91 -40.88
CA VAL A 14 7.84 -14.15 -39.67
C VAL A 14 8.43 -13.40 -38.46
N ALA A 15 9.75 -13.32 -38.34
CA ALA A 15 10.39 -12.53 -37.27
C ALA A 15 10.12 -11.01 -37.41
N PHE A 16 10.11 -10.46 -38.63
CA PHE A 16 9.80 -9.04 -38.85
C PHE A 16 8.31 -8.70 -38.64
N LEU A 17 7.39 -9.63 -38.91
CA LEU A 17 5.95 -9.44 -38.66
C LEU A 17 5.60 -9.52 -37.17
N SER A 18 6.44 -10.15 -36.35
CA SER A 18 6.26 -10.22 -34.89
C SER A 18 6.63 -8.93 -34.15
N ALA A 19 6.99 -7.83 -34.83
CA ALA A 19 7.42 -6.58 -34.19
C ALA A 19 6.34 -5.49 -34.08
N CYS A 20 5.17 -5.67 -34.71
CA CYS A 20 4.11 -4.65 -34.66
C CYS A 20 3.37 -4.69 -33.32
N SER A 21 3.31 -3.55 -32.62
CA SER A 21 2.41 -3.30 -31.49
C SER A 21 1.70 -1.97 -31.71
N PHE A 22 0.39 -1.95 -31.45
CA PHE A 22 -0.43 -0.73 -31.54
C PHE A 22 -0.60 -0.01 -30.19
N ALA A 23 0.09 -0.44 -29.15
CA ALA A 23 0.15 0.32 -27.90
C ALA A 23 0.85 1.66 -28.15
N PRO A 24 0.32 2.79 -27.65
CA PRO A 24 1.06 4.05 -27.63
C PRO A 24 2.38 3.88 -26.87
N ALA A 25 3.41 4.64 -27.27
CA ALA A 25 4.66 4.68 -26.50
C ALA A 25 4.37 5.18 -25.08
N TYR A 26 4.75 4.38 -24.09
CA TYR A 26 4.57 4.76 -22.70
C TYR A 26 5.63 5.81 -22.33
N HIS A 27 5.16 6.94 -21.81
CA HIS A 27 6.01 7.97 -21.22
C HIS A 27 5.48 8.24 -19.82
N ALA A 28 6.35 8.10 -18.82
CA ALA A 28 6.01 8.51 -17.46
C ALA A 28 5.66 10.02 -17.48
N PRO A 29 4.48 10.42 -16.97
CA PRO A 29 4.07 11.80 -16.97
C PRO A 29 5.03 12.61 -16.12
N GLN A 30 5.51 13.73 -16.68
CA GLN A 30 6.33 14.68 -15.95
C GLN A 30 5.43 15.41 -14.94
N THR A 31 5.35 14.91 -13.72
CA THR A 31 4.82 15.67 -12.59
C THR A 31 5.88 16.67 -12.16
N ALA A 32 5.51 17.96 -12.12
CA ALA A 32 6.37 19.01 -11.59
C ALA A 32 6.58 18.77 -10.09
N LEU A 33 7.62 18.01 -9.76
CA LEU A 33 8.08 17.83 -8.38
C LEU A 33 8.81 19.11 -7.95
N PRO A 34 8.62 19.57 -6.70
CA PRO A 34 9.40 20.68 -6.19
C PRO A 34 10.89 20.31 -6.15
N ALA A 35 11.78 21.24 -6.51
CA ALA A 35 13.22 21.00 -6.46
C ALA A 35 13.73 20.81 -5.02
N SER A 36 13.02 21.37 -4.04
CA SER A 36 13.27 21.26 -2.61
C SER A 36 11.96 21.42 -1.84
N PHE A 37 11.84 20.76 -0.69
CA PHE A 37 10.74 21.00 0.24
C PHE A 37 10.92 22.36 0.95
N LYS A 38 9.82 23.05 1.19
CA LYS A 38 9.80 24.36 1.87
C LYS A 38 10.30 24.23 3.30
N GLU A 39 9.89 23.17 3.99
CA GLU A 39 10.16 22.97 5.42
C GLU A 39 11.48 22.23 5.69
N ALA A 40 12.28 21.93 4.65
CA ALA A 40 13.58 21.27 4.77
C ALA A 40 14.71 22.17 5.34
N GLY A 41 14.44 23.46 5.56
CA GLY A 41 15.42 24.44 6.03
C GLY A 41 16.36 24.99 4.94
N GLY A 42 17.42 25.69 5.36
CA GLY A 42 18.40 26.30 4.45
C GLY A 42 19.09 25.27 3.56
N TRP A 43 19.33 25.63 2.29
CA TRP A 43 19.85 24.75 1.24
C TRP A 43 21.03 23.89 1.73
N GLN A 44 20.79 22.60 1.94
CA GLN A 44 21.84 21.60 2.09
C GLN A 44 21.84 20.71 0.85
N ALA A 45 23.02 20.53 0.25
CA ALA A 45 23.19 19.56 -0.82
C ALA A 45 22.76 18.19 -0.29
N ALA A 46 21.65 17.66 -0.82
CA ALA A 46 21.15 16.35 -0.47
C ALA A 46 22.26 15.32 -0.62
N LYS A 47 22.73 14.79 0.50
CA LYS A 47 23.54 13.57 0.51
C LYS A 47 22.54 12.44 0.65
N PRO A 48 22.30 11.60 -0.38
CA PRO A 48 21.46 10.43 -0.24
C PRO A 48 22.13 9.51 0.77
N ALA A 49 21.80 9.70 2.05
CA ALA A 49 22.23 8.84 3.12
C ALA A 49 21.19 7.72 3.16
N ASP A 50 21.49 6.66 2.44
CA ASP A 50 20.81 5.35 2.48
C ASP A 50 21.06 4.69 3.86
N ARG A 51 20.81 5.43 4.96
CA ARG A 51 21.16 5.06 6.33
C ARG A 51 19.98 4.51 7.13
N ILE A 52 18.75 4.68 6.66
CA ILE A 52 17.60 3.97 7.23
C ILE A 52 17.65 2.57 6.65
N ALA A 53 17.76 1.56 7.53
CA ALA A 53 17.74 0.16 7.11
C ALA A 53 16.45 -0.10 6.31
N ARG A 54 16.61 -0.65 5.11
CA ARG A 54 15.53 -0.92 4.15
C ARG A 54 14.46 -1.85 4.75
N ASP A 55 14.90 -2.75 5.64
CA ASP A 55 14.06 -3.57 6.50
C ASP A 55 14.13 -3.09 7.96
N GLY A 56 12.99 -2.63 8.49
CA GLY A 56 12.84 -2.30 9.91
C GLY A 56 13.26 -0.86 10.25
N TRP A 57 12.67 0.12 9.58
CA TRP A 57 12.86 1.54 9.85
C TRP A 57 12.61 1.93 11.31
N TRP A 58 11.70 1.24 11.99
CA TRP A 58 11.36 1.46 13.41
C TRP A 58 12.54 1.15 14.36
N LYS A 59 13.55 0.40 13.93
CA LYS A 59 14.78 0.17 14.71
C LYS A 59 15.54 1.46 15.00
N ALA A 60 15.29 2.53 14.23
CA ALA A 60 15.84 3.86 14.51
C ALA A 60 15.44 4.39 15.90
N PHE A 61 14.29 3.98 16.43
CA PHE A 61 13.81 4.34 17.77
C PHE A 61 14.46 3.53 18.90
N ARG A 62 15.25 2.50 18.58
CA ARG A 62 16.03 1.69 19.53
C ARG A 62 15.19 1.03 20.64
N ASP A 63 13.96 0.63 20.31
CA ASP A 63 13.04 0.00 21.25
C ASP A 63 12.83 -1.50 20.92
N PRO A 64 13.32 -2.43 21.76
CA PRO A 64 13.21 -3.87 21.50
C PRO A 64 11.78 -4.43 21.71
N VAL A 65 10.89 -3.71 22.38
CA VAL A 65 9.46 -4.07 22.47
C VAL A 65 8.79 -3.73 21.14
N LEU A 66 9.03 -2.52 20.62
CA LEU A 66 8.53 -2.11 19.31
C LEU A 66 9.00 -3.08 18.22
N ASP A 67 10.29 -3.43 18.19
CA ASP A 67 10.85 -4.39 17.23
C ASP A 67 10.09 -5.73 17.18
N ARG A 68 9.70 -6.25 18.36
CA ARG A 68 8.97 -7.51 18.46
C ARG A 68 7.52 -7.39 18.02
N LEU A 69 6.88 -6.25 18.27
CA LEU A 69 5.50 -5.99 17.83
C LEU A 69 5.45 -5.82 16.31
N GLU A 70 6.37 -5.07 15.73
CA GLU A 70 6.45 -4.83 14.28
C GLU A 70 6.71 -6.11 13.50
N ALA A 71 7.58 -6.99 14.01
CA ALA A 71 7.79 -8.31 13.43
C ALA A 71 6.50 -9.16 13.42
N ARG A 72 5.62 -9.00 14.41
CA ARG A 72 4.32 -9.70 14.45
C ARG A 72 3.31 -9.15 13.46
N VAL A 73 3.31 -7.84 13.18
CA VAL A 73 2.42 -7.24 12.17
C VAL A 73 2.63 -7.92 10.82
N ALA A 74 3.88 -8.03 10.37
CA ALA A 74 4.18 -8.66 9.09
C ALA A 74 3.80 -10.16 9.01
N ALA A 75 3.84 -10.86 10.14
CA ALA A 75 3.64 -12.31 10.20
C ALA A 75 2.19 -12.74 10.50
N ALA A 76 1.44 -11.95 11.28
CA ALA A 76 0.17 -12.38 11.87
C ALA A 76 -1.01 -11.44 11.57
N ASN A 77 -0.79 -10.26 11.00
CA ASN A 77 -1.89 -9.34 10.70
C ASN A 77 -2.76 -9.86 9.52
N PRO A 78 -4.09 -10.00 9.69
CA PRO A 78 -4.99 -10.48 8.64
C PRO A 78 -5.05 -9.60 7.39
N ASP A 79 -4.88 -8.29 7.51
CA ASP A 79 -4.87 -7.37 6.36
C ASP A 79 -3.61 -7.55 5.51
N VAL A 80 -2.47 -7.87 6.13
CA VAL A 80 -1.26 -8.28 5.39
C VAL A 80 -1.51 -9.59 4.67
N ALA A 81 -2.12 -10.58 5.31
CA ALA A 81 -2.47 -11.86 4.67
C ALA A 81 -3.44 -11.67 3.49
N ALA A 82 -4.44 -10.79 3.62
CA ALA A 82 -5.34 -10.43 2.53
C ALA A 82 -4.61 -9.71 1.39
N ALA A 83 -3.66 -8.83 1.68
CA ALA A 83 -2.84 -8.18 0.67
C ALA A 83 -1.92 -9.16 -0.08
N VAL A 84 -1.36 -10.16 0.62
CA VAL A 84 -0.61 -11.26 -0.01
C VAL A 84 -1.51 -12.06 -0.95
N ALA A 85 -2.72 -12.41 -0.52
CA ALA A 85 -3.67 -13.14 -1.37
C ALA A 85 -4.06 -12.34 -2.64
N ARG A 86 -4.21 -11.01 -2.55
CA ARG A 86 -4.45 -10.15 -3.73
C ARG A 86 -3.24 -10.11 -4.68
N HIS A 87 -2.04 -10.10 -4.14
CA HIS A 87 -0.82 -10.21 -4.95
C HIS A 87 -0.76 -11.56 -5.68
N ASP A 88 -1.07 -12.66 -4.99
CA ASP A 88 -1.07 -14.00 -5.60
C ASP A 88 -2.16 -14.13 -6.68
N GLU A 89 -3.34 -13.53 -6.46
CA GLU A 89 -4.39 -13.39 -7.47
C GLU A 89 -3.89 -12.62 -8.71
N ALA A 90 -3.23 -11.48 -8.51
CA ALA A 90 -2.70 -10.68 -9.62
C ALA A 90 -1.60 -11.42 -10.39
N ALA A 91 -0.74 -12.18 -9.71
CA ALA A 91 0.25 -13.05 -10.34
C ALA A 91 -0.41 -14.16 -11.18
N ALA A 92 -1.47 -14.79 -10.66
CA ALA A 92 -2.23 -15.80 -11.40
C ALA A 92 -2.94 -15.21 -12.63
N LEU A 93 -3.48 -14.00 -12.54
CA LEU A 93 -4.06 -13.28 -13.68
C LEU A 93 -3.01 -12.93 -14.74
N PHE A 94 -1.79 -12.57 -14.32
CA PHE A 94 -0.68 -12.39 -15.25
C PHE A 94 -0.32 -13.69 -15.97
N ASP A 95 -0.23 -14.82 -15.25
CA ASP A 95 0.04 -16.12 -15.86
C ASP A 95 -1.09 -16.57 -16.79
N GLN A 96 -2.35 -16.26 -16.46
CA GLN A 96 -3.50 -16.45 -17.35
C GLN A 96 -3.38 -15.62 -18.64
N ALA A 97 -3.02 -14.34 -18.54
CA ALA A 97 -2.78 -13.52 -19.74
C ALA A 97 -1.62 -14.09 -20.57
N ARG A 98 -0.56 -14.56 -19.89
CA ARG A 98 0.63 -15.16 -20.51
C ARG A 98 0.32 -16.47 -21.23
N SER A 99 -0.67 -17.24 -20.78
CA SER A 99 -1.04 -18.49 -21.45
C SER A 99 -1.51 -18.26 -22.89
N GLY A 100 -2.07 -17.07 -23.20
CA GLY A 100 -2.45 -16.68 -24.55
C GLY A 100 -1.29 -16.61 -25.55
N LEU A 101 -0.04 -16.55 -25.08
CA LEU A 101 1.15 -16.61 -25.95
C LEU A 101 1.45 -18.02 -26.47
N PHE A 102 0.74 -19.03 -25.97
CA PHE A 102 0.95 -20.44 -26.29
C PHE A 102 -0.29 -21.04 -26.95
N PRO A 103 -0.11 -22.10 -27.77
CA PRO A 103 -1.24 -22.84 -28.31
C PRO A 103 -2.03 -23.52 -27.19
N THR A 104 -3.35 -23.60 -27.37
CA THR A 104 -4.20 -24.48 -26.56
C THR A 104 -4.27 -25.85 -27.23
N ILE A 105 -4.28 -26.92 -26.45
CA ILE A 105 -4.45 -28.30 -26.96
C ILE A 105 -5.74 -28.85 -26.38
N GLY A 106 -6.65 -29.28 -27.24
CA GLY A 106 -7.96 -29.81 -26.88
C GLY A 106 -8.12 -31.27 -27.30
N LEU A 107 -8.97 -31.98 -26.57
CA LEU A 107 -9.50 -33.28 -26.95
C LEU A 107 -11.02 -33.17 -26.98
N GLY A 108 -11.61 -33.36 -28.15
CA GLY A 108 -13.05 -33.40 -28.39
C GLY A 108 -13.53 -34.83 -28.61
N ALA A 109 -14.68 -35.15 -28.03
CA ALA A 109 -15.43 -36.35 -28.38
C ALA A 109 -16.90 -35.99 -28.48
N GLN A 110 -17.49 -36.27 -29.64
CA GLN A 110 -18.90 -36.03 -29.88
C GLN A 110 -19.53 -37.33 -30.41
N ILE A 111 -20.64 -37.73 -29.81
CA ILE A 111 -21.44 -38.86 -30.27
C ILE A 111 -22.81 -38.31 -30.59
N SER A 112 -23.22 -38.46 -31.84
CA SER A 112 -24.51 -37.95 -32.29
C SER A 112 -25.19 -38.92 -33.25
N SER A 113 -26.52 -38.88 -33.28
CA SER A 113 -27.33 -39.62 -34.23
C SER A 113 -28.20 -38.63 -34.99
N ASN A 114 -27.86 -38.41 -36.26
CA ASN A 114 -28.43 -37.35 -37.06
C ASN A 114 -29.47 -37.92 -38.02
N ARG A 115 -30.65 -37.29 -38.07
CA ARG A 115 -31.69 -37.57 -39.06
C ARG A 115 -31.69 -36.50 -40.14
N GLN A 116 -31.57 -36.89 -41.40
CA GLN A 116 -31.58 -35.97 -42.53
C GLN A 116 -32.88 -36.04 -43.34
N SER A 117 -33.38 -34.88 -43.78
CA SER A 117 -34.58 -34.75 -44.60
C SER A 117 -34.45 -35.50 -45.93
N ALA A 118 -35.56 -36.07 -46.41
CA ALA A 118 -35.64 -36.68 -47.75
C ALA A 118 -35.40 -35.67 -48.87
N THR A 119 -35.69 -34.39 -48.63
CA THR A 119 -35.57 -33.30 -49.61
C THR A 119 -34.30 -32.45 -49.42
N ARG A 120 -33.29 -32.96 -48.68
CA ARG A 120 -32.03 -32.25 -48.46
C ARG A 120 -31.31 -32.03 -49.82
N PRO A 121 -30.90 -30.79 -50.15
CA PRO A 121 -30.10 -30.54 -51.36
C PRO A 121 -28.83 -31.40 -51.39
N LEU A 122 -28.45 -31.91 -52.57
CA LEU A 122 -27.26 -32.76 -52.79
C LEU A 122 -27.25 -34.08 -51.99
N ARG A 123 -28.42 -34.58 -51.58
CA ARG A 123 -28.52 -35.89 -50.94
C ARG A 123 -28.23 -37.01 -51.96
N GLY A 124 -27.25 -37.85 -51.65
CA GLY A 124 -26.95 -39.04 -52.45
C GLY A 124 -28.07 -40.08 -52.36
N SER A 125 -28.36 -40.76 -53.47
CA SER A 125 -29.46 -41.75 -53.58
C SER A 125 -29.36 -42.90 -52.56
N ASN A 126 -28.15 -43.22 -52.10
CA ASN A 126 -27.88 -44.34 -51.18
C ASN A 126 -27.56 -43.88 -49.74
N GLN A 127 -27.87 -42.63 -49.37
CA GLN A 127 -27.59 -42.15 -48.02
C GLN A 127 -28.72 -42.48 -47.02
N PRO A 128 -28.41 -43.04 -45.84
CA PRO A 128 -29.40 -43.44 -44.85
C PRO A 128 -30.16 -42.25 -44.26
N ASN A 129 -31.41 -42.49 -43.82
CA ASN A 129 -32.25 -41.47 -43.18
C ASN A 129 -31.73 -41.05 -41.80
N VAL A 130 -31.11 -41.99 -41.09
CA VAL A 130 -30.51 -41.80 -39.77
C VAL A 130 -29.10 -42.37 -39.83
N TYR A 131 -28.11 -41.62 -39.34
CA TYR A 131 -26.71 -42.04 -39.30
C TYR A 131 -26.04 -41.52 -38.03
N GLY A 132 -25.04 -42.25 -37.54
CA GLY A 132 -24.15 -41.72 -36.50
C GLY A 132 -23.21 -40.68 -37.09
N ASP A 133 -22.89 -39.66 -36.31
CA ASP A 133 -21.79 -38.73 -36.62
C ASP A 133 -20.96 -38.61 -35.34
N ASN A 134 -20.12 -39.62 -35.15
CA ASN A 134 -19.30 -39.78 -33.97
C ASN A 134 -17.88 -39.31 -34.29
N THR A 135 -17.39 -38.31 -33.57
CA THR A 135 -16.03 -37.79 -33.72
C THR A 135 -15.24 -38.00 -32.42
N LEU A 136 -13.97 -38.36 -32.59
CA LEU A 136 -12.95 -38.25 -31.56
C LEU A 136 -11.80 -37.51 -32.21
N ASP A 137 -11.54 -36.29 -31.75
CA ASP A 137 -10.55 -35.40 -32.33
C ASP A 137 -9.68 -34.80 -31.25
N ALA A 138 -8.41 -34.58 -31.60
CA ALA A 138 -7.50 -33.78 -30.83
C ALA A 138 -6.98 -32.67 -31.74
N GLY A 139 -6.83 -31.49 -31.19
CA GLY A 139 -6.35 -30.36 -31.95
C GLY A 139 -5.54 -29.41 -31.10
N PHE A 140 -4.81 -28.53 -31.77
CA PHE A 140 -4.30 -27.34 -31.14
C PHE A 140 -4.73 -26.10 -31.93
N ASP A 141 -5.01 -25.04 -31.19
CA ASP A 141 -5.39 -23.73 -31.71
C ASP A 141 -4.38 -22.69 -31.23
N TYR A 142 -3.90 -21.85 -32.13
CA TYR A 142 -2.93 -20.81 -31.81
C TYR A 142 -3.25 -19.49 -32.45
N ASP A 143 -3.44 -18.45 -31.64
CA ASP A 143 -3.62 -17.08 -32.11
C ASP A 143 -2.25 -16.49 -32.51
N LEU A 144 -2.09 -16.17 -33.79
CA LEU A 144 -0.88 -15.52 -34.30
C LEU A 144 -0.92 -14.03 -33.95
N ASP A 145 -0.15 -13.63 -32.94
CA ASP A 145 -0.13 -12.27 -32.41
C ASP A 145 0.67 -11.26 -33.27
N LEU A 146 0.25 -11.05 -34.52
CA LEU A 146 0.89 -10.11 -35.45
C LEU A 146 0.75 -8.64 -35.03
N TRP A 147 -0.37 -8.30 -34.39
CA TRP A 147 -0.74 -6.92 -34.06
C TRP A 147 -0.41 -6.54 -32.60
N GLY A 148 0.12 -7.49 -31.83
CA GLY A 148 0.49 -7.29 -30.43
C GLY A 148 -0.69 -7.29 -29.46
N LYS A 149 -1.85 -7.85 -29.83
CA LYS A 149 -3.02 -8.00 -28.96
C LYS A 149 -2.65 -8.76 -27.68
N VAL A 150 -2.14 -9.99 -27.83
CA VAL A 150 -1.78 -10.87 -26.71
C VAL A 150 -0.57 -10.32 -25.96
N ARG A 151 0.47 -9.85 -26.67
CA ARG A 151 1.65 -9.26 -26.01
C ARG A 151 1.32 -8.01 -25.19
N ASN A 152 0.39 -7.17 -25.65
CA ASN A 152 -0.07 -6.01 -24.88
C ASN A 152 -0.95 -6.43 -23.69
N GLU A 153 -1.73 -7.51 -23.81
CA GLU A 153 -2.49 -8.08 -22.70
C GLU A 153 -1.54 -8.64 -21.61
N VAL A 154 -0.48 -9.33 -22.00
CA VAL A 154 0.59 -9.79 -21.11
C VAL A 154 1.35 -8.62 -20.48
N ALA A 155 1.64 -7.57 -21.25
CA ALA A 155 2.29 -6.37 -20.72
C ALA A 155 1.40 -5.66 -19.68
N ALA A 156 0.10 -5.58 -19.94
CA ALA A 156 -0.88 -5.03 -19.00
C ALA A 156 -0.96 -5.88 -17.73
N GLY A 157 -1.12 -7.19 -17.85
CA GLY A 157 -1.16 -8.11 -16.71
C GLY A 157 0.12 -8.07 -15.88
N ARG A 158 1.29 -7.94 -16.52
CA ARG A 158 2.57 -7.77 -15.80
C ARG A 158 2.59 -6.50 -14.97
N ALA A 159 2.18 -5.38 -15.56
CA ALA A 159 2.16 -4.10 -14.88
C ALA A 159 1.13 -4.09 -13.74
N ASP A 160 -0.04 -4.71 -13.91
CA ASP A 160 -1.05 -4.89 -12.85
C ASP A 160 -0.50 -5.79 -11.71
N ALA A 161 0.23 -6.86 -12.02
CA ALA A 161 0.87 -7.71 -11.00
C ALA A 161 1.98 -6.97 -10.23
N GLN A 162 2.79 -6.16 -10.92
CA GLN A 162 3.79 -5.29 -10.27
C GLN A 162 3.12 -4.26 -9.36
N ALA A 163 2.04 -3.63 -9.82
CA ALA A 163 1.26 -2.70 -9.00
C ALA A 163 0.74 -3.36 -7.72
N SER A 164 0.29 -4.62 -7.80
CA SER A 164 -0.19 -5.34 -6.62
C SER A 164 0.93 -5.70 -5.63
N ALA A 165 2.17 -5.92 -6.12
CA ALA A 165 3.33 -6.11 -5.24
C ALA A 165 3.66 -4.79 -4.50
N ASP A 166 3.58 -3.67 -5.20
CA ASP A 166 3.77 -2.33 -4.63
C ASP A 166 2.64 -1.97 -3.63
N ASP A 167 1.39 -2.37 -3.89
CA ASP A 167 0.29 -2.21 -2.93
C ASP A 167 0.52 -3.02 -1.65
N LEU A 168 1.01 -4.25 -1.76
CA LEU A 168 1.36 -5.07 -0.59
C LEU A 168 2.43 -4.38 0.26
N ALA A 169 3.44 -3.78 -0.35
CA ALA A 169 4.44 -2.98 0.36
C ALA A 169 3.81 -1.74 1.04
N SER A 170 2.90 -1.05 0.35
CA SER A 170 2.16 0.09 0.91
C SER A 170 1.31 -0.28 2.12
N VAL A 171 0.57 -1.39 2.05
CA VAL A 171 -0.24 -1.91 3.16
C VAL A 171 0.64 -2.26 4.35
N ARG A 172 1.77 -2.96 4.11
CA ARG A 172 2.72 -3.29 5.18
C ARG A 172 3.26 -2.04 5.86
N LEU A 173 3.73 -1.06 5.09
CA LEU A 173 4.26 0.19 5.64
C LEU A 173 3.19 0.95 6.44
N SER A 174 1.98 1.04 5.92
CA SER A 174 0.86 1.72 6.60
C SER A 174 0.50 1.05 7.94
N LEU A 175 0.45 -0.28 7.98
CA LEU A 175 0.16 -1.04 9.21
C LEU A 175 1.29 -0.93 10.23
N GLN A 176 2.55 -0.95 9.79
CA GLN A 176 3.72 -0.73 10.65
C GLN A 176 3.70 0.69 11.23
N ALA A 177 3.47 1.72 10.40
CA ALA A 177 3.36 3.10 10.87
C ALA A 177 2.19 3.29 11.86
N SER A 178 1.07 2.60 11.64
CA SER A 178 -0.07 2.59 12.56
C SER A 178 0.27 1.93 13.88
N LEU A 179 1.02 0.82 13.87
CA LEU A 179 1.48 0.14 15.08
C LEU A 179 2.43 1.02 15.88
N ALA A 180 3.46 1.58 15.25
CA ALA A 180 4.40 2.48 15.90
C ALA A 180 3.69 3.69 16.50
N SER A 181 2.73 4.28 15.78
CA SER A 181 1.94 5.40 16.28
C SER A 181 1.11 5.03 17.51
N ALA A 182 0.39 3.90 17.46
CA ALA A 182 -0.37 3.39 18.60
C ALA A 182 0.54 3.07 19.80
N TYR A 183 1.73 2.51 19.53
CA TYR A 183 2.73 2.19 20.54
C TYR A 183 3.24 3.44 21.26
N PHE A 184 3.67 4.47 20.52
CA PHE A 184 4.16 5.70 21.14
C PHE A 184 3.06 6.48 21.85
N SER A 185 1.82 6.48 21.33
CA SER A 185 0.67 7.03 22.07
C SER A 185 0.42 6.29 23.38
N LEU A 186 0.53 4.95 23.40
CA LEU A 186 0.43 4.16 24.63
C LEU A 186 1.55 4.50 25.62
N ARG A 187 2.79 4.65 25.16
CA ARG A 187 3.92 5.04 26.02
C ARG A 187 3.79 6.44 26.61
N GLY A 188 3.27 7.40 25.83
CA GLY A 188 2.91 8.72 26.36
C GLY A 188 1.87 8.62 27.49
N LEU A 189 0.87 7.75 27.33
CA LEU A 189 -0.15 7.52 28.36
C LEU A 189 0.39 6.77 29.59
N ASP A 190 1.37 5.86 29.43
CA ASP A 190 2.09 5.23 30.55
C ASP A 190 2.73 6.32 31.44
N GLN A 191 3.39 7.31 30.83
CA GLN A 191 4.02 8.42 31.54
C GLN A 191 3.00 9.35 32.20
N GLN A 192 1.90 9.69 31.50
CA GLN A 192 0.82 10.50 32.09
C GLN A 192 0.15 9.79 33.27
N GLN A 193 -0.02 8.47 33.19
CA GLN A 193 -0.57 7.68 34.29
C GLN A 193 0.33 7.73 35.53
N GLN A 194 1.65 7.67 35.34
CA GLN A 194 2.61 7.83 36.44
C GLN A 194 2.56 9.25 37.03
N LEU A 195 2.57 10.29 36.19
CA LEU A 195 2.42 11.68 36.63
C LEU A 195 1.18 11.87 37.50
N LEU A 196 0.02 11.39 37.04
CA LEU A 196 -1.23 11.52 37.78
C LEU A 196 -1.23 10.72 39.08
N ALA A 197 -0.56 9.56 39.13
CA ALA A 197 -0.39 8.81 40.38
C ALA A 197 0.40 9.61 41.43
N ASP A 198 1.50 10.24 41.01
CA ASP A 198 2.33 11.09 41.87
C ASP A 198 1.59 12.37 42.31
N THR A 199 0.81 12.96 41.40
CA THR A 199 -0.06 14.11 41.70
C THR A 199 -1.16 13.75 42.70
N ILE A 200 -1.82 12.59 42.56
CA ILE A 200 -2.85 12.12 43.48
C ILE A 200 -2.28 11.98 44.90
N ASP A 201 -1.11 11.36 45.04
CA ASP A 201 -0.43 11.22 46.33
C ASP A 201 -0.06 12.59 46.94
N THR A 202 0.40 13.52 46.11
CA THR A 202 0.68 14.91 46.53
C THR A 202 -0.57 15.67 46.95
N TYR A 203 -1.67 15.55 46.22
CA TYR A 203 -2.95 16.18 46.57
C TYR A 203 -3.58 15.55 47.81
N GLN A 204 -3.41 14.25 48.05
CA GLN A 204 -3.81 13.61 49.31
C GLN A 204 -3.05 14.17 50.51
N ARG A 205 -1.74 14.41 50.37
CA ARG A 205 -0.95 15.10 51.42
C ARG A 205 -1.42 16.54 51.64
N ALA A 206 -1.67 17.27 50.56
CA ALA A 206 -2.14 18.66 50.64
C ALA A 206 -3.51 18.74 51.36
N LEU A 207 -4.46 17.86 50.99
CA LEU A 207 -5.76 17.76 51.67
C LEU A 207 -5.62 17.45 53.16
N ARG A 208 -4.77 16.48 53.53
CA ARG A 208 -4.51 16.16 54.96
C ARG A 208 -3.95 17.35 55.73
N LEU A 209 -3.02 18.10 55.14
CA LEU A 209 -2.47 19.32 55.74
C LEU A 209 -3.58 20.38 55.93
N THR A 210 -4.39 20.63 54.90
CA THR A 210 -5.46 21.61 54.94
C THR A 210 -6.53 21.25 55.97
N MET A 211 -6.91 19.96 56.07
CA MET A 211 -7.81 19.46 57.13
C MET A 211 -7.22 19.66 58.52
N SER A 212 -5.92 19.40 58.72
CA SER A 212 -5.26 19.64 60.01
C SER A 212 -5.25 21.12 60.39
N ARG A 213 -5.02 22.02 59.43
CA ARG A 213 -5.09 23.47 59.66
C ARG A 213 -6.51 23.95 59.93
N HIS A 214 -7.52 23.35 59.28
CA HIS A 214 -8.92 23.66 59.54
C HIS A 214 -9.34 23.24 60.95
N ALA A 215 -8.97 22.03 61.39
CA ALA A 215 -9.21 21.56 62.74
C ALA A 215 -8.53 22.45 63.80
N GLY A 216 -7.38 23.04 63.48
CA GLY A 216 -6.69 24.04 64.30
C GLY A 216 -7.23 25.47 64.19
N GLY A 217 -8.30 25.71 63.41
CA GLY A 217 -8.91 27.04 63.24
C GLY A 217 -8.18 28.01 62.30
N ILE A 218 -7.15 27.55 61.59
CA ILE A 218 -6.30 28.38 60.71
C ILE A 218 -6.80 28.41 59.27
N ALA A 219 -7.36 27.31 58.77
CA ALA A 219 -7.88 27.20 57.40
C ALA A 219 -9.41 27.17 57.36
N SER A 220 -10.01 27.63 56.26
CA SER A 220 -11.46 27.64 56.07
C SER A 220 -11.98 26.32 55.51
N ASP A 221 -13.27 26.02 55.68
CA ASP A 221 -13.92 24.87 55.04
C ASP A 221 -13.91 24.97 53.49
N LEU A 222 -13.86 26.21 52.97
CA LEU A 222 -13.64 26.48 51.55
C LEU A 222 -12.28 25.95 51.07
N ASP A 223 -11.22 26.08 51.87
CA ASP A 223 -9.89 25.57 51.52
C ASP A 223 -9.87 24.03 51.50
N VAL A 224 -10.54 23.39 52.46
CA VAL A 224 -10.71 21.92 52.50
C VAL A 224 -11.47 21.45 51.27
N SER A 225 -12.59 22.12 50.93
CA SER A 225 -13.39 21.80 49.75
C SER A 225 -12.57 21.95 48.45
N ARG A 226 -11.78 23.02 48.30
CA ARG A 226 -10.87 23.20 47.15
C ARG A 226 -9.82 22.09 47.04
N ALA A 227 -9.18 21.73 48.16
CA ALA A 227 -8.19 20.65 48.19
C ALA A 227 -8.81 19.30 47.78
N ARG A 228 -10.04 19.05 48.25
CA ARG A 228 -10.79 17.84 47.90
C ARG A 228 -11.16 17.81 46.42
N THR A 229 -11.63 18.93 45.87
CA THR A 229 -11.92 19.04 44.43
C THR A 229 -10.68 18.74 43.59
N GLN A 230 -9.51 19.29 43.93
CA GLN A 230 -8.27 19.00 43.19
C GLN A 230 -7.90 17.52 43.21
N LEU A 231 -8.00 16.87 44.37
CA LEU A 231 -7.76 15.43 44.50
C LEU A 231 -8.73 14.60 43.64
N ASP A 232 -10.02 14.89 43.73
CA ASP A 232 -11.04 14.11 43.03
C ASP A 232 -11.00 14.37 41.51
N SER A 233 -10.63 15.58 41.06
CA SER A 233 -10.35 15.87 39.65
C SER A 233 -9.14 15.09 39.12
N ALA A 234 -8.02 15.04 39.86
CA ALA A 234 -6.85 14.26 39.44
C ALA A 234 -7.16 12.75 39.35
N ARG A 235 -7.98 12.22 40.27
CA ARG A 235 -8.47 10.84 40.22
C ARG A 235 -9.32 10.58 38.97
N ALA A 236 -10.21 11.49 38.62
CA ALA A 236 -11.02 11.36 37.41
C ALA A 236 -10.14 11.34 36.14
N SER A 237 -9.15 12.23 36.04
CA SER A 237 -8.20 12.22 34.92
C SER A 237 -7.38 10.93 34.83
N ALA A 238 -7.02 10.33 35.97
CA ALA A 238 -6.29 9.06 35.98
C ALA A 238 -7.12 7.90 35.40
N GLU A 239 -8.43 7.90 35.64
CA GLU A 239 -9.34 6.92 35.03
C GLU A 239 -9.52 7.16 33.52
N ASP A 240 -9.55 8.42 33.06
CA ASP A 240 -9.58 8.75 31.62
C ASP A 240 -8.31 8.26 30.90
N VAL A 241 -7.13 8.56 31.46
CA VAL A 241 -5.84 8.09 30.91
C VAL A 241 -5.79 6.56 30.86
N ARG A 242 -6.27 5.88 31.92
CA ARG A 242 -6.34 4.42 31.96
C ARG A 242 -7.26 3.86 30.86
N ALA A 243 -8.41 4.49 30.63
CA ALA A 243 -9.32 4.09 29.56
C ALA A 243 -8.67 4.26 28.17
N ARG A 244 -8.05 5.41 27.90
CA ARG A 244 -7.34 5.66 26.63
C ARG A 244 -6.19 4.67 26.41
N ARG A 245 -5.43 4.37 27.46
CA ARG A 245 -4.33 3.40 27.41
C ARG A 245 -4.84 2.02 26.99
N ALA A 246 -5.95 1.56 27.57
CA ALA A 246 -6.58 0.30 27.20
C ALA A 246 -7.02 0.28 25.73
N LEU A 247 -7.56 1.39 25.20
CA LEU A 247 -7.93 1.49 23.78
C LEU A 247 -6.73 1.31 22.84
N TYR A 248 -5.58 1.92 23.15
CA TYR A 248 -4.35 1.71 22.37
C TYR A 248 -3.77 0.31 22.54
N GLU A 249 -3.89 -0.28 23.73
CA GLU A 249 -3.46 -1.67 23.95
C GLU A 249 -4.29 -2.65 23.10
N HIS A 250 -5.61 -2.43 23.02
CA HIS A 250 -6.51 -3.21 22.16
C HIS A 250 -6.22 -3.01 20.66
N SER A 251 -5.85 -1.80 20.24
CA SER A 251 -5.50 -1.54 18.84
C SER A 251 -4.19 -2.22 18.46
N ILE A 252 -3.17 -2.18 19.32
CA ILE A 252 -1.90 -2.91 19.13
C ILE A 252 -2.15 -4.43 19.08
N ALA A 253 -3.01 -4.97 19.94
CA ALA A 253 -3.37 -6.38 19.91
C ALA A 253 -3.95 -6.77 18.54
N THR A 254 -4.90 -5.97 18.04
CA THR A 254 -5.55 -6.18 16.73
C THR A 254 -4.54 -6.09 15.59
N LEU A 255 -3.67 -5.07 15.59
CA LEU A 255 -2.63 -4.90 14.58
C LEU A 255 -1.61 -6.05 14.57
N THR A 256 -1.35 -6.67 15.73
CA THR A 256 -0.46 -7.83 15.85
C THR A 256 -1.16 -9.18 15.66
N GLY A 257 -2.45 -9.18 15.28
CA GLY A 257 -3.22 -10.38 14.97
C GLY A 257 -3.67 -11.20 16.19
N VAL A 258 -3.75 -10.58 17.37
CA VAL A 258 -4.11 -11.25 18.64
C VAL A 258 -5.42 -10.66 19.18
N PRO A 259 -6.36 -11.48 19.69
CA PRO A 259 -7.55 -10.97 20.38
C PRO A 259 -7.18 -10.08 21.56
N ALA A 260 -7.75 -8.88 21.61
CA ALA A 260 -7.44 -7.84 22.61
C ALA A 260 -7.51 -8.34 24.06
N SER A 261 -8.46 -9.23 24.38
CA SER A 261 -8.63 -9.79 25.73
C SER A 261 -7.47 -10.67 26.22
N SER A 262 -6.60 -11.13 25.33
CA SER A 262 -5.45 -12.01 25.64
C SER A 262 -4.09 -11.31 25.55
N PHE A 263 -4.09 -10.04 25.19
CA PHE A 263 -2.90 -9.24 24.98
C PHE A 263 -2.67 -8.29 26.16
N SER A 264 -1.39 -8.09 26.52
CA SER A 264 -1.02 -7.07 27.49
C SER A 264 0.40 -6.55 27.23
N LEU A 265 0.59 -5.26 27.46
CA LEU A 265 1.87 -4.58 27.47
C LEU A 265 2.14 -3.98 28.85
N THR A 266 3.24 -4.40 29.45
CA THR A 266 3.73 -3.80 30.70
C THR A 266 4.04 -2.31 30.48
N PRO A 267 3.59 -1.42 31.39
CA PRO A 267 3.96 -0.01 31.34
C PRO A 267 5.47 0.19 31.30
N ASP A 268 5.92 1.16 30.52
CA ASP A 268 7.33 1.58 30.48
C ASP A 268 7.38 3.10 30.64
N LEU A 269 8.21 3.56 31.57
CA LEU A 269 8.36 4.97 31.94
C LEU A 269 9.61 5.60 31.34
N ASN A 270 10.45 4.81 30.66
CA ASN A 270 11.66 5.33 30.02
C ASN A 270 11.30 6.33 28.92
N ALA A 271 12.07 7.42 28.84
CA ALA A 271 11.93 8.37 27.74
C ALA A 271 12.26 7.68 26.40
N ALA A 272 11.33 7.76 25.46
CA ALA A 272 11.53 7.19 24.13
C ALA A 272 12.66 7.92 23.39
N TYR A 273 13.57 7.17 22.78
CA TYR A 273 14.64 7.74 21.97
C TYR A 273 14.08 8.34 20.68
N LEU A 274 14.29 9.64 20.46
CA LEU A 274 13.87 10.33 19.24
C LEU A 274 14.99 10.25 18.18
N PRO A 275 14.78 9.59 17.04
CA PRO A 275 15.78 9.52 15.98
C PRO A 275 15.96 10.86 15.28
N THR A 276 17.21 11.20 14.93
CA THR A 276 17.51 12.36 14.08
C THR A 276 17.29 11.99 12.61
N ILE A 277 16.28 12.58 11.97
CA ILE A 277 15.98 12.35 10.55
C ILE A 277 16.64 13.46 9.70
N PRO A 278 17.42 13.13 8.65
CA PRO A 278 18.06 14.14 7.80
C PRO A 278 17.03 15.00 7.05
N THR A 279 17.19 16.33 7.06
CA THR A 279 16.23 17.27 6.44
C THR A 279 16.48 17.55 4.94
N GLY A 280 17.57 17.05 4.36
CA GLY A 280 17.95 17.28 2.95
C GLY A 280 17.47 16.19 1.98
N ILE A 281 16.16 15.95 1.89
CA ILE A 281 15.57 14.85 1.11
C ILE A 281 15.16 15.34 -0.27
N PRO A 282 15.76 14.84 -1.38
CA PRO A 282 15.32 15.17 -2.73
C PRO A 282 13.88 14.71 -2.97
N ALA A 283 13.09 15.50 -3.69
CA ALA A 283 11.77 15.06 -4.15
C ALA A 283 11.85 13.82 -5.07
N THR A 284 13.02 13.51 -5.64
CA THR A 284 13.25 12.26 -6.39
C THR A 284 13.17 11.01 -5.51
N LEU A 285 13.29 11.13 -4.19
CA LEU A 285 13.04 10.02 -3.26
C LEU A 285 11.55 9.63 -3.19
N LEU A 286 10.62 10.51 -3.59
CA LEU A 286 9.19 10.17 -3.62
C LEU A 286 8.86 9.09 -4.66
N GLN A 287 9.69 8.91 -5.68
CA GLN A 287 9.58 7.79 -6.62
C GLN A 287 9.87 6.43 -5.97
N ARG A 288 10.42 6.43 -4.75
CA ARG A 288 10.65 5.25 -3.91
C ARG A 288 9.51 5.02 -2.93
N ARG A 289 8.34 5.64 -3.11
CA ARG A 289 7.18 5.23 -2.32
C ARG A 289 6.43 4.12 -3.06
N PRO A 290 6.01 3.07 -2.35
CA PRO A 290 5.31 1.96 -2.98
C PRO A 290 3.95 2.39 -3.57
N ASP A 291 3.24 3.34 -2.98
CA ASP A 291 1.96 3.85 -3.50
C ASP A 291 2.12 4.62 -4.83
N VAL A 292 3.16 5.44 -4.95
CA VAL A 292 3.53 6.15 -6.19
C VAL A 292 3.89 5.16 -7.28
N ALA A 293 4.70 4.14 -6.96
CA ALA A 293 5.08 3.08 -7.89
C ALA A 293 3.85 2.29 -8.38
N ALA A 294 2.97 1.88 -7.46
CA ALA A 294 1.75 1.17 -7.80
C ALA A 294 0.84 1.97 -8.75
N ALA A 295 0.71 3.28 -8.52
CA ALA A 295 -0.06 4.17 -9.38
C ALA A 295 0.55 4.32 -10.78
N GLU A 296 1.88 4.39 -10.86
CA GLU A 296 2.63 4.45 -12.12
C GLU A 296 2.45 3.16 -12.94
N ARG A 297 2.55 1.99 -12.29
CA ARG A 297 2.34 0.67 -12.93
C ARG A 297 0.91 0.47 -13.42
N ARG A 298 -0.10 0.92 -12.68
CA ARG A 298 -1.51 0.91 -13.16
C ARG A 298 -1.70 1.77 -14.41
N MET A 299 -1.03 2.91 -14.49
CA MET A 299 -1.07 3.75 -15.68
C MET A 299 -0.35 3.08 -16.87
N ALA A 300 0.79 2.41 -16.64
CA ALA A 300 1.45 1.59 -17.66
C ALA A 300 0.54 0.44 -18.16
N ALA A 301 -0.18 -0.22 -17.25
CA ALA A 301 -1.15 -1.25 -17.61
C ALA A 301 -2.30 -0.70 -18.47
N ALA A 302 -2.85 0.46 -18.09
CA ALA A 302 -3.88 1.14 -18.87
C ALA A 302 -3.38 1.54 -20.28
N ASN A 303 -2.13 1.99 -20.39
CA ASN A 303 -1.52 2.29 -21.69
C ASN A 303 -1.39 1.04 -22.57
N ALA A 304 -0.97 -0.09 -22.01
CA ALA A 304 -0.90 -1.37 -22.73
C ALA A 304 -2.29 -1.85 -23.18
N LYS A 305 -3.34 -1.68 -22.36
CA LYS A 305 -4.74 -2.03 -22.71
C LYS A 305 -5.25 -1.26 -23.94
N ILE A 306 -4.77 -0.04 -24.21
CA ILE A 306 -5.07 0.68 -25.48
C ILE A 306 -4.57 -0.12 -26.69
N GLY A 307 -3.39 -0.75 -26.59
CA GLY A 307 -2.84 -1.60 -27.65
C GLY A 307 -3.71 -2.82 -27.93
N VAL A 308 -4.26 -3.44 -26.88
CA VAL A 308 -5.18 -4.59 -27.01
C VAL A 308 -6.43 -4.22 -27.79
N VAL A 309 -7.12 -3.12 -27.42
CA VAL A 309 -8.35 -2.69 -28.10
C VAL A 309 -8.10 -2.17 -29.51
N ARG A 310 -6.94 -1.55 -29.77
CA ARG A 310 -6.55 -1.11 -31.12
C ARG A 310 -6.21 -2.28 -32.03
N ALA A 311 -5.65 -3.36 -31.51
CA ALA A 311 -5.38 -4.56 -32.30
C ALA A 311 -6.67 -5.21 -32.84
N ALA A 312 -7.82 -5.04 -32.17
CA ALA A 312 -9.12 -5.55 -32.63
C ALA A 312 -9.65 -4.91 -33.92
N PHE A 313 -9.03 -3.83 -34.43
CA PHE A 313 -9.34 -3.27 -35.75
C PHE A 313 -8.70 -4.05 -36.90
N PHE A 314 -7.77 -4.96 -36.61
CA PHE A 314 -7.06 -5.76 -37.60
C PHE A 314 -7.56 -7.21 -37.60
N PRO A 315 -7.30 -7.99 -38.66
CA PRO A 315 -7.78 -9.36 -38.74
C PRO A 315 -7.17 -10.23 -37.63
N ASP A 316 -8.01 -10.98 -36.91
CA ASP A 316 -7.53 -12.05 -36.04
C ASP A 316 -7.11 -13.22 -36.94
N ILE A 317 -5.90 -13.76 -36.72
CA ILE A 317 -5.35 -14.89 -37.48
C ILE A 317 -5.11 -16.02 -36.50
N THR A 318 -5.82 -17.13 -36.70
CA THR A 318 -5.66 -18.33 -35.88
C THR A 318 -5.06 -19.44 -36.72
N LEU A 319 -4.14 -20.21 -36.17
CA LEU A 319 -3.58 -21.42 -36.79
C LEU A 319 -4.18 -22.62 -36.07
N GLY A 320 -5.03 -23.36 -36.77
CA GLY A 320 -5.63 -24.59 -36.25
C GLY A 320 -5.01 -25.81 -36.88
N LEU A 321 -4.79 -26.84 -36.06
CA LEU A 321 -4.58 -28.21 -36.50
C LEU A 321 -5.56 -29.08 -35.73
N VAL A 322 -6.37 -29.85 -36.44
CA VAL A 322 -7.26 -30.85 -35.86
C VAL A 322 -7.02 -32.17 -36.56
N GLY A 323 -6.96 -33.25 -35.79
CA GLY A 323 -6.81 -34.61 -36.29
C GLY A 323 -7.61 -35.58 -35.43
N GLY A 324 -8.15 -36.63 -36.02
CA GLY A 324 -9.03 -37.52 -35.29
C GLY A 324 -9.62 -38.63 -36.13
N TYR A 325 -10.73 -39.16 -35.64
CA TYR A 325 -11.49 -40.22 -36.28
C TYR A 325 -12.97 -39.84 -36.34
N GLN A 326 -13.59 -40.06 -37.49
CA GLN A 326 -15.03 -39.88 -37.69
C GLN A 326 -15.68 -41.17 -38.15
N SER A 327 -16.77 -41.58 -37.50
CA SER A 327 -17.47 -42.82 -37.81
C SER A 327 -18.99 -42.70 -37.76
N SER A 328 -19.66 -43.47 -38.61
CA SER A 328 -21.12 -43.57 -38.66
C SER A 328 -21.72 -44.60 -37.70
N GLY A 329 -20.88 -45.35 -36.97
CA GLY A 329 -21.26 -46.33 -35.97
C GLY A 329 -20.41 -46.25 -34.70
N LEU A 330 -20.75 -47.05 -33.68
CA LEU A 330 -20.01 -47.11 -32.41
C LEU A 330 -18.89 -48.16 -32.41
N GLY A 331 -18.93 -49.10 -33.36
CA GLY A 331 -17.90 -50.12 -33.53
C GLY A 331 -16.79 -49.66 -34.47
N HIS A 332 -15.54 -50.01 -34.15
CA HIS A 332 -14.39 -49.83 -35.05
C HIS A 332 -14.06 -48.39 -35.47
N TRP A 333 -14.38 -47.43 -34.61
CA TRP A 333 -14.10 -46.01 -34.85
C TRP A 333 -12.60 -45.67 -34.96
N LEU A 334 -11.70 -46.27 -34.15
CA LEU A 334 -10.23 -46.13 -34.27
C LEU A 334 -9.64 -47.01 -35.39
N ARG A 335 -9.93 -46.69 -36.65
CA ARG A 335 -9.36 -47.35 -37.84
C ARG A 335 -8.85 -46.33 -38.84
N ALA A 336 -7.78 -46.67 -39.56
CA ALA A 336 -7.16 -45.80 -40.56
C ALA A 336 -8.14 -45.19 -41.59
N PRO A 337 -9.17 -45.90 -42.11
CA PRO A 337 -10.12 -45.30 -43.05
C PRO A 337 -11.05 -44.23 -42.44
N ASN A 338 -11.14 -44.15 -41.10
CA ASN A 338 -11.95 -43.17 -40.39
C ASN A 338 -11.13 -41.91 -40.04
N GLU A 339 -9.84 -41.87 -40.37
CA GLU A 339 -8.95 -40.75 -40.04
C GLU A 339 -9.39 -39.47 -40.75
N ILE A 340 -9.50 -38.40 -39.97
CA ILE A 340 -9.76 -37.04 -40.45
C ILE A 340 -8.66 -36.12 -39.93
N TRP A 341 -8.26 -35.14 -40.74
CA TRP A 341 -7.40 -34.06 -40.29
C TRP A 341 -7.63 -32.80 -41.12
N SER A 342 -7.37 -31.65 -40.51
CA SER A 342 -7.35 -30.36 -41.16
C SER A 342 -6.25 -29.51 -40.54
N ILE A 343 -5.50 -28.79 -41.37
CA ILE A 343 -4.50 -27.82 -40.92
C ILE A 343 -4.63 -26.58 -41.80
N GLY A 344 -4.63 -25.42 -41.17
CA GLY A 344 -4.60 -24.17 -41.91
C GLY A 344 -4.85 -22.95 -41.04
N PRO A 345 -4.44 -21.77 -41.53
CA PRO A 345 -4.82 -20.52 -40.90
C PRO A 345 -6.29 -20.21 -41.18
N SER A 346 -6.98 -19.65 -40.18
CA SER A 346 -8.25 -18.98 -40.35
C SER A 346 -8.05 -17.47 -40.11
N LEU A 347 -8.74 -16.64 -40.89
CA LEU A 347 -8.66 -15.19 -40.79
C LEU A 347 -10.06 -14.62 -40.65
N ALA A 348 -10.28 -13.85 -39.59
CA ALA A 348 -11.54 -13.18 -39.33
C ALA A 348 -11.31 -11.67 -39.20
N LEU A 349 -12.06 -10.88 -39.96
CA LEU A 349 -12.07 -9.42 -39.84
C LEU A 349 -13.51 -8.94 -39.76
N THR A 350 -13.84 -8.24 -38.68
CA THR A 350 -15.16 -7.66 -38.52
C THR A 350 -15.23 -6.32 -39.26
N LEU A 351 -15.99 -6.25 -40.35
CA LEU A 351 -16.12 -5.04 -41.18
C LEU A 351 -17.05 -3.98 -40.57
N PHE A 352 -18.08 -4.41 -39.84
CA PHE A 352 -19.07 -3.54 -39.23
C PHE A 352 -19.48 -4.08 -37.85
N ASP A 353 -19.47 -3.22 -36.83
CA ASP A 353 -19.81 -3.57 -35.45
C ASP A 353 -20.63 -2.47 -34.74
N GLY A 354 -21.23 -1.56 -35.51
CA GLY A 354 -22.00 -0.44 -34.95
C GLY A 354 -21.19 0.56 -34.12
N GLY A 355 -19.85 0.61 -34.26
CA GLY A 355 -18.99 1.53 -33.51
C GLY A 355 -18.43 0.96 -32.21
N ARG A 356 -18.65 -0.33 -31.92
CA ARG A 356 -18.20 -0.99 -30.68
C ARG A 356 -16.70 -0.83 -30.44
N ARG A 357 -15.85 -1.08 -31.44
CA ARG A 357 -14.38 -0.93 -31.29
C ARG A 357 -13.93 0.50 -31.03
N GLN A 358 -14.60 1.48 -31.64
CA GLN A 358 -14.31 2.88 -31.39
C GLN A 358 -14.64 3.23 -29.93
N ALA A 359 -15.82 2.84 -29.45
CA ALA A 359 -16.23 3.04 -28.06
C ALA A 359 -15.27 2.37 -27.05
N LEU A 360 -14.79 1.15 -27.33
CA LEU A 360 -13.78 0.48 -26.49
C LEU A 360 -12.43 1.19 -26.49
N THR A 361 -12.03 1.78 -27.63
CA THR A 361 -10.81 2.58 -27.71
C THR A 361 -10.92 3.87 -26.89
N ASP A 362 -12.06 4.55 -27.00
CA ASP A 362 -12.32 5.77 -26.25
C ASP A 362 -12.44 5.49 -24.74
N GLN A 363 -13.03 4.36 -24.35
CA GLN A 363 -13.03 3.86 -22.97
C GLN A 363 -11.61 3.63 -22.45
N ALA A 364 -10.75 2.93 -23.21
CA ALA A 364 -9.37 2.65 -22.79
C ALA A 364 -8.54 3.94 -22.66
N ARG A 365 -8.75 4.92 -23.54
CA ARG A 365 -8.13 6.26 -23.43
C ARG A 365 -8.61 7.01 -22.19
N ALA A 366 -9.90 6.96 -21.88
CA ALA A 366 -10.45 7.57 -20.67
C ALA A 366 -9.87 6.93 -19.39
N GLN A 367 -9.71 5.60 -19.37
CA GLN A 367 -9.06 4.89 -18.26
C GLN A 367 -7.58 5.29 -18.10
N LEU A 368 -6.85 5.49 -19.20
CA LEU A 368 -5.47 5.99 -19.11
C LEU A 368 -5.44 7.42 -18.53
N ALA A 369 -6.34 8.30 -18.98
CA ALA A 369 -6.44 9.66 -18.45
C ALA A 369 -6.80 9.68 -16.95
N GLU A 370 -7.72 8.81 -16.52
CA GLU A 370 -8.07 8.62 -15.12
C GLU A 370 -6.87 8.17 -14.29
N ASN A 371 -6.14 7.14 -14.75
CA ASN A 371 -4.95 6.65 -14.05
C ASN A 371 -3.82 7.69 -14.00
N GLY A 372 -3.66 8.51 -15.05
CA GLY A 372 -2.74 9.65 -15.04
C GLY A 372 -3.11 10.70 -13.99
N ALA A 373 -4.40 10.99 -13.81
CA ALA A 373 -4.88 11.89 -12.77
C ALA A 373 -4.69 11.29 -11.36
N LYS A 374 -4.96 10.00 -11.17
CA LYS A 374 -4.72 9.28 -9.91
C LYS A 374 -3.25 9.28 -9.52
N TYR A 375 -2.35 8.98 -10.47
CA TYR A 375 -0.90 9.07 -10.26
C TYR A 375 -0.49 10.47 -9.78
N ARG A 376 -0.97 11.52 -10.45
CA ARG A 376 -0.69 12.90 -10.04
C ARG A 376 -1.21 13.21 -8.63
N ALA A 377 -2.40 12.72 -8.27
CA ALA A 377 -2.95 12.91 -6.94
C ALA A 377 -2.09 12.23 -5.86
N VAL A 378 -1.66 10.99 -6.09
CA VAL A 378 -0.77 10.25 -5.16
C VAL A 378 0.57 10.96 -5.00
N VAL A 379 1.15 11.50 -6.08
CA VAL A 379 2.40 12.29 -6.01
C VAL A 379 2.21 13.57 -5.20
N LEU A 380 1.08 14.28 -5.38
CA LEU A 380 0.80 15.51 -4.63
C LEU A 380 0.57 15.22 -3.14
N ASP A 381 -0.17 14.17 -2.82
CA ASP A 381 -0.39 13.72 -1.44
C ASP A 381 0.93 13.30 -0.77
N ALA A 382 1.80 12.58 -1.49
CA ALA A 382 3.13 12.22 -1.00
C ALA A 382 4.01 13.44 -0.71
N CYS A 383 3.99 14.46 -1.58
CA CYS A 383 4.68 15.74 -1.33
C CYS A 383 4.12 16.43 -0.08
N GLN A 384 2.79 16.50 0.05
CA GLN A 384 2.12 17.14 1.18
C GLN A 384 2.50 16.44 2.49
N GLN A 385 2.44 15.11 2.55
CA GLN A 385 2.78 14.34 3.74
C GLN A 385 4.22 14.59 4.20
N VAL A 386 5.17 14.75 3.27
CA VAL A 386 6.56 15.09 3.65
C VAL A 386 6.66 16.52 4.19
N GLU A 387 6.03 17.50 3.54
CA GLU A 387 6.01 18.89 4.03
C GLU A 387 5.36 18.99 5.41
N ASP A 388 4.20 18.35 5.62
CA ASP A 388 3.46 18.37 6.89
C ASP A 388 4.32 17.79 8.02
N ASN A 389 5.00 16.65 7.78
CA ASN A 389 5.85 16.03 8.81
C ASN A 389 7.17 16.78 9.04
N LEU A 390 7.73 17.44 8.03
CA LEU A 390 8.88 18.34 8.20
C LEU A 390 8.49 19.57 9.03
N ALA A 391 7.34 20.19 8.74
CA ALA A 391 6.80 21.30 9.52
C ALA A 391 6.59 20.90 10.98
N LEU A 392 5.97 19.73 11.23
CA LEU A 392 5.79 19.21 12.58
C LEU A 392 7.14 18.98 13.27
N THR A 393 8.10 18.35 12.62
CA THR A 393 9.42 18.08 13.21
C THR A 393 10.13 19.37 13.62
N HIS A 394 10.04 20.43 12.82
CA HIS A 394 10.63 21.73 13.11
C HIS A 394 9.89 22.44 14.25
N HIS A 395 8.59 22.66 14.11
CA HIS A 395 7.81 23.45 15.07
C HIS A 395 7.64 22.78 16.42
N LEU A 396 7.54 21.45 16.49
CA LEU A 396 7.48 20.73 17.78
C LEU A 396 8.82 20.77 18.52
N GLY A 397 9.94 20.96 17.81
CA GLY A 397 11.24 21.20 18.42
C GLY A 397 11.26 22.54 19.15
N ASP A 398 10.85 23.62 18.46
CA ASP A 398 10.75 24.95 19.05
C ASP A 398 9.71 24.99 20.20
N GLU A 399 8.57 24.30 20.06
CA GLU A 399 7.54 24.17 21.10
C GLU A 399 8.14 23.53 22.37
N ALA A 400 9.01 22.53 22.22
CA ALA A 400 9.59 21.80 23.36
C ALA A 400 10.51 22.66 24.22
N ASP A 401 11.32 23.53 23.60
CA ASP A 401 12.17 24.46 24.33
C ASP A 401 11.34 25.46 25.16
N ARG A 402 10.19 25.91 24.61
CA ARG A 402 9.29 26.87 25.29
C ARG A 402 8.47 26.23 26.40
N GLU A 403 7.93 25.04 26.18
CA GLU A 403 7.19 24.30 27.20
C GLU A 403 8.10 23.90 28.37
N GLN A 404 9.38 23.59 28.10
CA GLN A 404 10.34 23.33 29.16
C GLN A 404 10.59 24.58 30.03
N GLU A 405 10.77 25.76 29.44
CA GLU A 405 10.89 27.02 30.19
C GLU A 405 9.64 27.31 31.03
N ALA A 406 8.45 27.03 30.49
CA ALA A 406 7.18 27.19 31.19
C ALA A 406 7.04 26.21 32.37
N LEU A 407 7.47 24.96 32.18
CA LEU A 407 7.45 23.92 33.22
C LEU A 407 8.33 24.32 34.41
N ASP A 408 9.57 24.73 34.15
CA ASP A 408 10.51 25.16 35.18
C ASP A 408 9.94 26.34 36.02
N ALA A 409 9.27 27.28 35.35
CA ALA A 409 8.60 28.41 36.00
C ALA A 409 7.37 27.99 36.82
N ALA A 410 6.55 27.07 36.31
CA ALA A 410 5.36 26.56 36.98
C ALA A 410 5.73 25.78 38.25
N GLU A 411 6.75 24.92 38.19
CA GLU A 411 7.27 24.17 39.34
C GLU A 411 7.80 25.10 40.43
N ARG A 412 8.58 26.13 40.05
CA ARG A 412 9.08 27.12 41.01
C ARG A 412 7.95 27.92 41.66
N THR A 413 6.91 28.26 40.89
CA THR A 413 5.73 28.96 41.41
C THR A 413 5.00 28.10 42.43
N LEU A 414 4.78 26.82 42.14
CA LEU A 414 4.17 25.87 43.07
C LEU A 414 4.98 25.75 44.37
N GLN A 415 6.30 25.63 44.27
CA GLN A 415 7.17 25.54 45.45
C GLN A 415 7.04 26.78 46.36
N LEU A 416 7.04 27.98 45.78
CA LEU A 416 6.92 29.24 46.52
C LEU A 416 5.53 29.41 47.14
N SER A 417 4.45 29.13 46.39
CA SER A 417 3.08 29.21 46.89
C SER A 417 2.87 28.23 48.05
N MET A 418 3.39 27.02 47.95
CA MET A 418 3.25 26.03 49.02
C MET A 418 4.02 26.42 50.28
N SER A 419 5.22 27.00 50.15
CA SER A 419 5.97 27.51 51.31
C SER A 419 5.20 28.64 52.01
N ARG A 420 4.75 29.64 51.25
CA ARG A 420 4.00 30.78 51.80
C ARG A 420 2.69 30.36 52.44
N TYR A 421 2.01 29.34 51.89
CA TYR A 421 0.77 28.81 52.46
C TYR A 421 1.02 28.13 53.80
N ARG A 422 2.10 27.35 53.92
CA ARG A 422 2.50 26.74 55.20
C ARG A 422 2.79 27.81 56.25
N ASP A 423 3.44 28.90 55.86
CA ASP A 423 3.76 30.04 56.73
C ASP A 423 2.55 30.95 57.02
N GLY A 424 1.38 30.68 56.40
CA GLY A 424 0.14 31.44 56.62
C GLY A 424 0.10 32.80 55.93
N VAL A 425 0.97 33.04 54.94
CA VAL A 425 1.12 34.33 54.25
C VAL A 425 0.16 34.47 53.06
N VAL A 426 -0.31 33.35 52.49
CA VAL A 426 -1.20 33.32 51.32
C VAL A 426 -2.36 32.35 51.53
N SER A 427 -3.39 32.47 50.69
CA SER A 427 -4.57 31.60 50.73
C SER A 427 -4.31 30.26 50.06
N TYR A 428 -5.14 29.25 50.32
CA TYR A 428 -5.02 27.97 49.60
C TYR A 428 -5.37 28.11 48.10
N LEU A 429 -6.08 29.16 47.71
CA LEU A 429 -6.37 29.44 46.30
C LEU A 429 -5.09 29.64 45.48
N ASP A 430 -4.08 30.30 46.06
CA ASP A 430 -2.78 30.55 45.40
C ASP A 430 -2.02 29.24 45.16
N VAL A 431 -2.14 28.28 46.10
CA VAL A 431 -1.59 26.92 45.96
C VAL A 431 -2.33 26.16 44.87
N VAL A 432 -3.67 26.14 44.90
CA VAL A 432 -4.49 25.43 43.91
C VAL A 432 -4.25 25.94 42.50
N THR A 433 -4.10 27.25 42.34
CA THR A 433 -3.80 27.87 41.05
C THR A 433 -2.43 27.40 40.55
N ALA A 434 -1.40 27.43 41.41
CA ALA A 434 -0.07 26.97 41.04
C ALA A 434 -0.01 25.46 40.76
N GLN A 435 -0.74 24.65 41.53
CA GLN A 435 -0.89 23.20 41.31
C GLN A 435 -1.54 22.88 39.96
N THR A 436 -2.62 23.60 39.63
CA THR A 436 -3.33 23.42 38.36
C THR A 436 -2.42 23.78 37.18
N THR A 437 -1.70 24.90 37.26
CA THR A 437 -0.75 25.31 36.21
C THR A 437 0.37 24.27 36.05
N GLU A 438 1.00 23.83 37.14
CA GLU A 438 2.10 22.85 37.08
C GLU A 438 1.64 21.50 36.49
N LEU A 439 0.50 20.96 36.93
CA LEU A 439 -0.03 19.72 36.36
C LEU A 439 -0.34 19.86 34.87
N ASN A 440 -1.00 20.95 34.46
CA ASN A 440 -1.35 21.17 33.05
C ASN A 440 -0.11 21.28 32.17
N THR A 441 0.93 22.00 32.61
CA THR A 441 2.19 22.13 31.87
C THR A 441 2.94 20.79 31.80
N LYS A 442 2.93 19.99 32.87
CA LYS A 442 3.51 18.63 32.83
C LYS A 442 2.79 17.71 31.84
N ILE A 443 1.46 17.75 31.82
CA ILE A 443 0.67 16.98 30.83
C ILE A 443 1.00 17.45 29.41
N ALA A 444 1.03 18.77 29.17
CA ALA A 444 1.35 19.34 27.86
C ALA A 444 2.75 18.91 27.36
N MET A 445 3.76 18.89 28.24
CA MET A 445 5.10 18.43 27.90
C MET A 445 5.13 16.94 27.49
N LEU A 446 4.42 16.07 28.23
CA LEU A 446 4.32 14.64 27.87
C LEU A 446 3.56 14.41 26.56
N GLU A 447 2.50 15.18 26.31
CA GLU A 447 1.76 15.16 25.04
C GLU A 447 2.63 15.64 23.87
N LEU A 448 3.45 16.68 24.10
CA LEU A 448 4.39 17.21 23.12
C LEU A 448 5.48 16.20 22.77
N ASP A 449 6.08 15.53 23.75
CA ASP A 449 7.06 14.48 23.51
C ASP A 449 6.46 13.33 22.70
N THR A 450 5.20 12.95 23.00
CA THR A 450 4.45 11.97 22.22
C THR A 450 4.24 12.44 20.78
N ARG A 451 3.79 13.70 20.58
CA ARG A 451 3.60 14.30 19.25
C ARG A 451 4.90 14.32 18.43
N ARG A 452 6.05 14.54 19.07
CA ARG A 452 7.37 14.49 18.41
C ARG A 452 7.71 13.08 17.91
N GLN A 453 7.41 12.04 18.70
CA GLN A 453 7.58 10.66 18.25
C GLN A 453 6.65 10.33 17.08
N LEU A 454 5.38 10.76 17.14
CA LEU A 454 4.42 10.57 16.05
C LEU A 454 4.85 11.30 14.77
N ALA A 455 5.39 12.51 14.88
CA ALA A 455 5.94 13.24 13.73
C ALA A 455 7.14 12.53 13.11
N ALA A 456 8.02 11.94 13.92
CA ALA A 456 9.14 11.13 13.42
C ALA A 456 8.67 9.87 12.70
N VAL A 457 7.69 9.15 13.25
CA VAL A 457 7.04 8.00 12.58
C VAL A 457 6.41 8.43 11.26
N GLY A 458 5.64 9.51 11.27
CA GLY A 458 4.96 10.06 10.10
C GLY A 458 5.95 10.46 9.00
N LEU A 459 7.05 11.12 9.36
CA LEU A 459 8.09 11.50 8.40
C LEU A 459 8.74 10.27 7.76
N ILE A 460 9.12 9.25 8.55
CA ILE A 460 9.73 8.02 8.02
C ILE A 460 8.77 7.28 7.09
N ALA A 461 7.49 7.17 7.46
CA ALA A 461 6.46 6.56 6.63
C ALA A 461 6.22 7.35 5.33
N ALA A 462 6.16 8.68 5.40
CA ALA A 462 5.98 9.55 4.24
C ALA A 462 7.14 9.44 3.23
N LEU A 463 8.32 9.01 3.69
CA LEU A 463 9.50 8.79 2.86
C LEU A 463 9.58 7.36 2.30
N GLY A 464 8.60 6.51 2.57
CA GLY A 464 8.52 5.13 2.07
C GLY A 464 9.17 4.07 2.96
N GLY A 465 9.58 4.40 4.19
CA GLY A 465 10.02 3.42 5.19
C GLY A 465 11.24 2.56 4.82
N GLY A 466 12.06 2.99 3.86
CA GLY A 466 13.24 2.24 3.39
C GLY A 466 13.03 1.39 2.14
N TRP A 467 11.84 1.43 1.51
CA TRP A 467 11.49 0.66 0.32
C TRP A 467 12.30 1.02 -0.94
N SER A 468 12.53 0.03 -1.83
CA SER A 468 13.17 0.22 -3.14
C SER A 468 12.51 -0.61 -4.24
N THR A 469 12.45 -0.05 -5.46
CA THR A 469 11.95 -0.72 -6.67
C THR A 469 12.80 -1.92 -7.12
N ASP A 470 14.03 -2.05 -6.60
CA ASP A 470 14.95 -3.16 -6.95
C ASP A 470 14.51 -4.52 -6.37
N GLU A 471 13.56 -4.54 -5.44
CA GLU A 471 13.01 -5.75 -4.82
C GLU A 471 11.89 -6.41 -5.63
N ALA A 472 11.44 -5.77 -6.72
CA ALA A 472 10.54 -6.39 -7.69
C ALA A 472 11.29 -7.47 -8.48
N PRO A 473 10.67 -8.64 -8.78
CA PRO A 473 11.34 -9.71 -9.52
C PRO A 473 11.95 -9.20 -10.84
N PRO A 474 13.16 -9.64 -11.21
CA PRO A 474 13.95 -9.01 -12.26
C PRO A 474 13.23 -9.04 -13.60
N GLY A 475 12.81 -7.86 -14.06
CA GLY A 475 12.12 -7.70 -15.32
C GLY A 475 12.07 -6.24 -15.74
N THR A 476 13.08 -5.83 -16.52
CA THR A 476 13.24 -4.56 -17.26
C THR A 476 13.48 -3.30 -16.42
N GLN A 477 14.76 -3.06 -16.11
CA GLN A 477 15.29 -1.69 -16.03
C GLN A 477 14.93 -0.97 -17.34
N ALA A 478 14.16 0.11 -17.24
CA ALA A 478 14.05 1.07 -18.33
C ALA A 478 15.46 1.66 -18.58
N PRO A 479 15.91 1.84 -19.83
CA PRO A 479 17.23 2.37 -20.10
C PRO A 479 17.35 3.76 -19.47
N ALA A 480 18.37 3.92 -18.62
CA ALA A 480 18.76 5.20 -18.08
C ALA A 480 18.91 6.20 -19.24
N ALA A 481 18.20 7.33 -19.16
CA ALA A 481 18.32 8.40 -20.12
C ALA A 481 19.75 8.97 -20.04
N THR A 482 20.61 8.53 -20.96
CA THR A 482 21.89 9.17 -21.23
C THR A 482 21.58 10.53 -21.83
N MET A 483 21.66 11.57 -21.01
CA MET A 483 21.70 12.95 -21.48
C MET A 483 22.98 13.14 -22.31
N ALA A 484 22.86 12.99 -23.62
CA ALA A 484 23.89 13.42 -24.55
C ALA A 484 23.87 14.95 -24.59
N SER A 485 24.86 15.56 -23.94
CA SER A 485 25.24 16.95 -24.14
C SER A 485 25.71 17.13 -25.59
N SER A 486 24.93 17.83 -26.40
CA SER A 486 25.38 18.34 -27.69
C SER A 486 26.06 19.69 -27.49
N ALA A 487 27.40 19.68 -27.49
CA ALA A 487 28.22 20.85 -27.75
C ALA A 487 28.74 20.76 -29.19
N ASN A 488 28.13 21.55 -30.08
CA ASN A 488 28.70 22.32 -31.21
C ASN A 488 27.62 22.66 -32.23
#